data_AF-A0A3R7HLI1-F1
#
_entry.id   AF-A0A3R7HLI1-F1
#
_cell.length_a   1.000
_cell.length_b   1.000
_cell.length_c   1.000
_cell.angle_alpha   90.00
_cell.angle_beta   90.00
_cell.angle_gamma   90.00
#
_symmetry.space_group_name_H-M   'P 1'
#
loop_
_entity.id
_entity.type
_entity.pdbx_description
1 polymer ?
#
loop_
_entity_poly.entity_id
_entity_poly.type
_entity_poly.pdbx_seq_one_letter_code
_entity_poly.pdbx_strand_id
1 'polypeptide(L)'
;MGEGNFEFNAEKIYTNKEDALADFLGQTGEDFFAEIEKTLGARAHRKSFFLNESMHRLPAGVDFNKTYKVGDQEFSVSDLLAYLFEQHDKEQD
;
A
#
# COMPACT_ATOMS: atom_id res chain seq x y z
N MET A 1 -28.37 7.91 29.30
CA MET A 1 -26.91 7.74 29.25
C MET A 1 -26.67 6.43 28.51
N GLY A 2 -26.42 6.48 27.21
CA GLY A 2 -26.02 5.31 26.43
C GLY A 2 -24.52 5.44 26.22
N GLU A 3 -23.76 4.57 26.87
CA GLU A 3 -22.30 4.52 26.77
C GLU A 3 -21.94 4.28 25.30
N GLY A 4 -21.26 5.27 24.71
CA GLY A 4 -20.65 5.10 23.41
C GLY A 4 -19.56 4.05 23.55
N ASN A 5 -19.74 2.93 22.85
CA ASN A 5 -18.66 2.00 22.55
C ASN A 5 -17.62 2.76 21.71
N PHE A 6 -16.69 3.43 22.38
CA PHE A 6 -15.42 3.80 21.78
C PHE A 6 -14.66 2.49 21.58
N GLU A 7 -14.84 1.85 20.43
CA GLU A 7 -13.87 0.87 19.94
C GLU A 7 -12.56 1.63 19.73
N PHE A 8 -11.69 1.53 20.73
CA PHE A 8 -10.32 2.00 20.66
C PHE A 8 -9.62 1.11 19.63
N ASN A 9 -9.74 1.47 18.35
CA ASN A 9 -8.92 0.89 17.30
C ASN A 9 -7.50 1.37 17.56
N ALA A 10 -6.74 0.58 18.32
CA ALA A 10 -5.33 0.83 18.54
C ALA A 10 -4.68 1.00 17.16
N GLU A 11 -4.16 2.21 16.90
CA GLU A 11 -3.46 2.51 15.67
C GLU A 11 -2.32 1.50 15.51
N LYS A 12 -2.43 0.61 14.53
CA LYS A 12 -1.45 -0.44 14.30
C LYS A 12 -0.16 0.22 13.84
N ILE A 13 0.91 0.00 14.61
CA ILE A 13 2.26 0.45 14.28
C ILE A 13 3.00 -0.70 13.62
N TYR A 14 3.48 -0.48 12.41
CA TYR A 14 4.21 -1.46 11.61
C TYR A 14 5.72 -1.30 11.80
N THR A 15 6.45 -2.41 11.71
CA THR A 15 7.92 -2.43 11.84
C THR A 15 8.59 -1.92 10.57
N ASN A 16 8.04 -2.23 9.41
CA ASN A 16 8.55 -1.84 8.10
C ASN A 16 7.37 -1.48 7.15
N LYS A 17 7.71 -0.98 5.96
CA LYS A 17 6.71 -0.60 4.95
C LYS A 17 6.10 -1.82 4.25
N GLU A 18 6.81 -2.94 4.15
CA GLU A 18 6.28 -4.18 3.55
C GLU A 18 5.09 -4.72 4.35
N ASP A 19 5.17 -4.71 5.67
CA ASP A 19 4.11 -5.15 6.57
C ASP A 19 2.88 -4.24 6.46
N ALA A 20 3.11 -2.93 6.34
CA ALA A 20 2.03 -1.96 6.13
C ALA A 20 1.35 -2.17 4.77
N LEU A 21 2.13 -2.40 3.71
CA LEU A 21 1.63 -2.77 2.39
C LEU A 21 0.79 -4.04 2.44
N ALA A 22 1.33 -5.11 3.02
CA ALA A 22 0.65 -6.40 3.07
C ALA A 22 -0.68 -6.35 3.84
N ASP A 23 -0.76 -5.52 4.87
CA ASP A 23 -1.96 -5.36 5.69
C ASP A 23 -3.15 -4.80 4.92
N PHE A 24 -2.94 -3.79 4.06
CA PHE A 24 -4.03 -3.21 3.28
C PHE A 24 -4.21 -3.85 1.91
N LEU A 25 -3.16 -4.43 1.32
CA LEU A 25 -3.24 -5.17 0.07
C LEU A 25 -3.86 -6.55 0.27
N GLY A 26 -3.78 -7.11 1.49
CA GLY A 26 -4.21 -8.48 1.78
C GLY A 26 -3.32 -9.57 1.17
N GLN A 27 -2.20 -9.17 0.55
CA GLN A 27 -1.21 -10.02 -0.10
C GLN A 27 0.16 -9.33 -0.06
N THR A 28 1.23 -10.02 -0.46
CA THR A 28 2.57 -9.41 -0.46
C THR A 28 2.66 -8.28 -1.48
N GLY A 29 3.55 -7.30 -1.23
CA GLY A 29 3.81 -6.22 -2.20
C GLY A 29 4.33 -6.75 -3.54
N GLU A 30 5.16 -7.80 -3.50
CA GLU A 30 5.72 -8.48 -4.67
C GLU A 30 4.61 -9.10 -5.55
N ASP A 31 3.69 -9.85 -4.94
CA ASP A 31 2.55 -10.43 -5.66
C ASP A 31 1.70 -9.35 -6.32
N PHE A 32 1.41 -8.27 -5.59
CA PHE A 32 0.63 -7.15 -6.11
C PHE A 32 1.35 -6.44 -7.27
N PHE A 33 2.66 -6.25 -7.17
CA PHE A 33 3.45 -5.67 -8.27
C PHE A 33 3.42 -6.57 -9.50
N ALA A 34 3.61 -7.88 -9.33
CA ALA A 34 3.57 -8.86 -10.42
C ALA A 34 2.20 -8.90 -11.13
N GLU A 35 1.09 -8.73 -10.40
CA GLU A 35 -0.26 -8.63 -10.98
C GLU A 35 -0.43 -7.38 -11.87
N ILE A 36 0.13 -6.26 -11.44
CA ILE A 36 0.12 -5.01 -12.19
C ILE A 36 1.03 -5.13 -13.41
N GLU A 37 2.23 -5.70 -13.25
CA GLU A 37 3.15 -5.96 -14.34
C GLU A 37 2.53 -6.88 -15.40
N LYS A 38 1.83 -7.94 -14.99
CA LYS A 38 1.10 -8.82 -15.90
C LYS A 38 0.03 -8.08 -16.72
N THR A 39 -0.52 -6.99 -16.19
CA THR A 39 -1.58 -6.22 -16.83
C THR A 39 -1.02 -5.12 -17.73
N LEU A 40 -0.05 -4.35 -17.25
CA LEU A 40 0.50 -3.19 -17.94
C LEU A 40 1.75 -3.54 -18.79
N GLY A 41 2.36 -4.70 -18.57
CA GLY A 41 3.63 -5.10 -19.15
C GLY A 41 4.73 -4.08 -18.84
N ALA A 42 5.49 -3.70 -19.87
CA ALA A 42 6.54 -2.67 -19.75
C ALA A 42 6.04 -1.30 -19.23
N ARG A 43 4.73 -1.03 -19.25
CA ARG A 43 4.18 0.20 -18.69
C ARG A 43 4.08 0.17 -17.16
N ALA A 44 4.13 -1.00 -16.52
CA ALA A 44 4.19 -1.08 -15.06
C ALA A 44 5.45 -0.42 -14.50
N HIS A 45 6.56 -0.46 -15.24
CA HIS A 45 7.83 0.24 -14.95
C HIS A 45 7.76 1.76 -15.17
N ARG A 46 6.55 2.32 -15.25
CA ARG A 46 6.33 3.77 -15.20
C ARG A 46 5.52 4.08 -13.96
N LYS A 47 6.13 4.79 -13.01
CA LYS A 47 5.51 5.16 -11.72
C LYS A 47 4.08 5.67 -11.84
N SER A 48 3.80 6.55 -12.81
CA SER A 48 2.45 7.08 -13.02
C SER A 48 1.41 6.01 -13.41
N PHE A 49 1.80 5.05 -14.25
CA PHE A 49 0.91 3.98 -14.70
C PHE A 49 0.72 2.93 -13.60
N PHE A 50 1.81 2.57 -12.91
CA PHE A 50 1.75 1.71 -11.74
C PHE A 50 0.81 2.27 -10.69
N LEU A 51 1.05 3.51 -10.23
CA LEU A 51 0.23 4.12 -9.19
C LEU A 51 -1.24 4.20 -9.61
N ASN A 52 -1.52 4.57 -10.85
CA ASN A 52 -2.90 4.62 -11.35
C ASN A 52 -3.58 3.23 -11.31
N GLU A 53 -2.91 2.20 -11.83
CA GLU A 53 -3.46 0.83 -11.83
C GLU A 53 -3.57 0.26 -10.42
N SER A 54 -2.58 0.50 -9.56
CA SER A 54 -2.60 0.10 -8.14
C SER A 54 -3.85 0.60 -7.46
N MET A 55 -4.19 1.89 -7.62
CA MET A 55 -5.35 2.51 -6.98
C MET A 55 -6.68 1.87 -7.44
N HIS A 56 -6.74 1.36 -8.68
CA HIS A 56 -7.91 0.64 -9.19
C HIS A 56 -8.01 -0.80 -8.69
N ARG A 57 -6.89 -1.39 -8.23
CA ARG A 57 -6.79 -2.79 -7.80
C ARG A 57 -6.79 -2.99 -6.29
N LEU A 58 -6.77 -1.91 -5.52
CA LEU A 58 -6.83 -2.02 -4.07
C LEU A 58 -8.09 -2.75 -3.62
N PRO A 59 -8.00 -3.57 -2.56
CA PRO A 59 -9.16 -4.22 -1.98
C PRO A 59 -10.29 -3.25 -1.62
N ALA A 60 -11.53 -3.71 -1.77
CA ALA A 60 -12.69 -2.91 -1.35
C ALA A 60 -12.62 -2.62 0.15
N GLY A 61 -12.68 -1.34 0.52
CA GLY A 61 -12.59 -0.90 1.92
C GLY A 61 -11.23 -0.31 2.32
N VAL A 62 -10.23 -0.28 1.43
CA VAL A 62 -9.03 0.52 1.66
C VAL A 62 -9.39 2.00 1.68
N ASP A 63 -9.10 2.68 2.78
CA ASP A 63 -9.27 4.12 2.93
C ASP A 63 -8.01 4.86 2.46
N PHE A 64 -8.13 5.61 1.37
CA PHE A 64 -7.06 6.40 0.78
C PHE A 64 -6.58 7.56 1.67
N ASN A 65 -7.44 8.03 2.58
CA ASN A 65 -7.09 9.11 3.51
C ASN A 65 -6.41 8.57 4.78
N LYS A 66 -6.36 7.25 4.95
CA LYS A 66 -5.72 6.63 6.10
C LYS A 66 -4.19 6.74 5.99
N THR A 67 -3.56 7.09 7.10
CA THR A 67 -2.12 6.99 7.30
C THR A 67 -1.77 5.70 8.02
N TYR A 68 -0.60 5.16 7.69
CA TYR A 68 -0.03 3.97 8.28
C TYR A 68 1.25 4.35 8.98
N LYS A 69 1.35 4.01 10.27
CA LYS A 69 2.49 4.36 11.10
C LYS A 69 3.56 3.28 11.01
N VAL A 70 4.70 3.60 10.41
CA VAL A 70 5.85 2.72 10.27
C VAL A 70 6.99 3.28 11.11
N GLY A 71 7.23 2.67 12.28
CA GLY A 71 8.10 3.26 13.31
C GLY A 71 7.59 4.62 13.78
N ASP A 72 8.43 5.65 13.66
CA ASP A 72 8.12 7.03 14.04
C ASP A 72 7.55 7.88 12.89
N GLN A 73 7.37 7.28 11.71
CA GLN A 73 6.92 7.97 10.50
C GLN A 73 5.51 7.53 10.10
N GLU A 74 4.74 8.46 9.55
CA GLU A 74 3.43 8.19 8.96
C GLU A 74 3.52 8.23 7.44
N PHE A 75 2.90 7.25 6.79
CA PHE A 75 2.85 7.13 5.33
C PHE A 75 1.41 7.03 4.86
N SER A 76 1.06 7.74 3.80
CA SER A 76 -0.22 7.53 3.12
C SER A 76 -0.20 6.24 2.28
N VAL A 77 -1.38 5.78 1.86
CA VAL A 77 -1.49 4.67 0.89
C VAL A 77 -0.66 4.96 -0.37
N SER A 78 -0.72 6.19 -0.88
CA SER A 78 0.05 6.58 -2.07
C SER A 78 1.55 6.55 -1.83
N ASP A 79 2.03 6.93 -0.64
CA ASP A 79 3.46 6.86 -0.30
C ASP A 79 3.95 5.41 -0.22
N LEU A 80 3.15 4.53 0.36
CA LEU A 80 3.47 3.10 0.46
C LEU A 80 3.48 2.44 -0.93
N LEU A 81 2.53 2.74 -1.79
CA LEU A 81 2.53 2.26 -3.19
C LEU A 81 3.71 2.83 -3.99
N ALA A 82 4.08 4.08 -3.76
CA ALA A 82 5.26 4.68 -4.40
C ALA A 82 6.56 3.99 -3.93
N TYR A 83 6.66 3.67 -2.64
CA TYR A 83 7.76 2.86 -2.11
C TYR A 83 7.81 1.49 -2.77
N LEU A 84 6.67 0.80 -2.91
CA LEU A 84 6.60 -0.50 -3.56
C LEU A 84 7.15 -0.42 -5.00
N PHE A 85 6.71 0.57 -5.77
CA PHE A 85 7.26 0.81 -7.10
C PHE A 85 8.77 0.98 -7.08
N GLU A 86 9.29 1.83 -6.18
CA GLU A 86 10.73 2.12 -6.10
C GLU A 86 11.59 0.93 -5.66
N GLN A 87 11.01 -0.08 -4.99
CA GLN A 87 11.73 -1.32 -4.68
C GLN A 87 11.90 -2.19 -5.93
N HIS A 88 10.84 -2.36 -6.71
CA HIS A 88 10.84 -3.26 -7.88
C HIS A 88 11.38 -2.61 -9.17
N ASP A 89 11.31 -1.28 -9.29
CA ASP A 89 11.88 -0.53 -10.41
C ASP A 89 13.41 -0.45 -10.34
N LYS A 90 14.00 -0.62 -9.15
CA LYS A 90 15.46 -0.61 -8.94
C LYS A 90 16.18 -1.91 -9.30
N GLU A 91 15.45 -2.98 -9.59
CA GLU A 91 16.03 -4.27 -10.00
C GLU A 91 16.28 -4.38 -11.51
N GLN A 92 16.13 -3.31 -12.29
CA GLN A 92 16.30 -3.30 -13.76
C GLN A 92 17.55 -2.57 -14.29
N ASP A 93 18.60 -2.38 -13.47
CA ASP A 93 19.92 -1.86 -13.90
C ASP A 93 20.92 -3.00 -14.20
#